data_AF-A0A940TNB7-F1
#
_entry.id   AF-A0A940TNB7-F1
#
_cell.length_a   1.000
_cell.length_b   1.000
_cell.length_c   1.000
_cell.angle_alpha   90.00
_cell.angle_beta   90.00
_cell.angle_gamma   90.00
#
_symmetry.space_group_name_H-M   'P 1'
#
loop_
_entity.id
_entity.type
_entity.pdbx_description
1 polymer ?
#
loop_
_entity_poly.entity_id
_entity_poly.type
_entity_poly.pdbx_seq_one_letter_code
_entity_poly.pdbx_strand_id
1 'polypeptide(L)'
;MQNKSIRFTISSKSGHFYPMESYHFDPLIITLDQEGSQEFTKVSFPVRYGRFSEITTSDYLFQFNLNGEIKYIQGRGGNWPHLVEWLKRTVGNDWIYYSAGDYKGIYDYFGEYYSPCLSYPSNAIIGDDPFSSDAVNSAMKSWQGLRVKINELIPGMKPKGLKDFLTRIVKNDEEALSLRSDQLHDLDR
;
A
#
# COMPACT_ATOMS: atom_id res chain seq x y z
N MET A 1 -11.95 1.19 27.76
CA MET A 1 -13.04 1.84 26.99
C MET A 1 -12.40 2.91 26.10
N GLN A 2 -12.24 2.65 24.81
CA GLN A 2 -11.60 3.59 23.88
C GLN A 2 -12.68 4.25 23.02
N ASN A 3 -12.63 5.58 22.94
CA ASN A 3 -13.53 6.43 22.16
C ASN A 3 -13.45 6.06 20.67
N LYS A 4 -14.37 5.20 20.21
CA LYS A 4 -14.55 4.89 18.77
C LYS A 4 -15.37 6.02 18.16
N SER A 5 -14.70 7.04 17.60
CA SER A 5 -15.38 7.98 16.72
C SER A 5 -15.38 7.40 15.31
N ILE A 6 -16.54 6.93 14.86
CA ILE A 6 -16.78 6.65 13.45
C ILE A 6 -17.01 8.01 12.80
N ARG A 7 -16.13 8.40 11.89
CA ARG A 7 -16.32 9.61 11.08
C ARG A 7 -16.66 9.17 9.66
N PHE A 8 -17.85 9.53 9.21
CA PHE A 8 -18.21 9.43 7.81
C PHE A 8 -17.58 10.63 7.10
N THR A 9 -16.56 10.38 6.30
CA THR A 9 -15.96 11.43 5.47
C THR A 9 -16.60 11.34 4.10
N ILE A 10 -17.25 12.42 3.69
CA ILE A 10 -17.88 12.54 2.38
C ILE A 10 -16.82 13.07 1.41
N SER A 11 -16.43 12.27 0.42
CA SER A 11 -15.59 12.73 -0.69
C SER A 11 -16.44 12.88 -1.94
N SER A 12 -16.30 14.02 -2.62
CA SER A 12 -16.95 14.31 -3.88
C SER A 12 -15.92 14.26 -5.00
N LYS A 13 -15.99 13.22 -5.83
CA LYS A 13 -15.49 13.25 -7.21
C LYS A 13 -16.54 12.56 -8.07
N SER A 14 -17.13 13.29 -9.03
CA SER A 14 -18.22 12.89 -9.95
C SER A 14 -19.70 13.14 -9.56
N GLY A 15 -20.00 13.78 -8.43
CA GLY A 15 -21.40 14.09 -8.06
C GLY A 15 -22.21 12.89 -7.57
N HIS A 16 -21.56 11.75 -7.32
CA HIS A 16 -22.10 10.65 -6.51
C HIS A 16 -21.37 10.60 -5.17
N PHE A 17 -22.15 10.64 -4.09
CA PHE A 17 -21.64 10.64 -2.72
C PHE A 17 -21.62 9.20 -2.21
N TYR A 18 -20.43 8.57 -2.22
CA TYR A 18 -20.23 7.34 -1.47
C TYR A 18 -19.72 7.70 -0.06
N PRO A 19 -20.41 7.29 1.01
CA PRO A 19 -19.90 7.48 2.35
C PRO A 19 -18.62 6.64 2.50
N MET A 20 -17.46 7.29 2.69
CA MET A 20 -16.25 6.59 3.09
C MET A 20 -16.28 6.41 4.60
N GLU A 21 -16.14 5.16 5.03
CA GLU A 21 -16.05 4.82 6.44
C GLU A 21 -14.61 4.96 6.93
N SER A 22 -14.37 5.91 7.85
CA SER A 22 -13.10 6.08 8.53
C SER A 22 -13.21 5.73 10.01
N TYR A 23 -12.26 4.93 10.48
CA TYR A 23 -12.14 4.47 11.86
C TYR A 23 -10.81 4.92 12.46
N HIS A 24 -10.86 5.59 13.61
CA HIS A 24 -9.68 6.10 14.28
C HIS A 24 -9.34 5.24 15.51
N PHE A 25 -8.13 4.71 15.54
CA PHE A 25 -7.55 3.91 16.63
C PHE A 25 -6.14 4.40 16.89
N ASP A 26 -5.97 5.45 17.68
CA ASP A 26 -4.67 6.09 17.91
C ASP A 26 -3.50 5.07 18.06
N PRO A 27 -2.50 5.05 17.16
CA PRO A 27 -2.18 6.02 16.09
C PRO A 27 -2.66 5.67 14.66
N LEU A 28 -3.51 4.66 14.50
CA LEU A 28 -4.04 4.17 13.23
C LEU A 28 -5.30 4.93 12.78
N ILE A 29 -5.37 5.21 11.49
CA ILE A 29 -6.58 5.65 10.81
C ILE A 29 -6.87 4.65 9.70
N ILE A 30 -8.04 4.02 9.73
CA ILE A 30 -8.43 2.98 8.78
C ILE A 30 -9.57 3.52 7.93
N THR A 31 -9.36 3.61 6.61
CA THR A 31 -10.40 4.03 5.67
C THR A 31 -10.76 2.85 4.77
N LEU A 32 -12.04 2.50 4.74
CA LEU A 32 -12.54 1.38 3.92
C LEU A 32 -13.10 1.88 2.60
N ASP A 33 -13.02 1.01 1.59
CA ASP A 33 -13.78 1.12 0.33
C ASP A 33 -13.62 2.47 -0.39
N GLN A 34 -12.40 3.02 -0.38
CA GLN A 34 -12.07 4.17 -1.19
C GLN A 34 -12.18 3.84 -2.69
N GLU A 35 -12.74 4.78 -3.44
CA GLU A 35 -12.74 4.74 -4.90
C GLU A 35 -11.58 5.57 -5.46
N GLY A 36 -10.73 4.91 -6.24
CA GLY A 36 -9.72 5.56 -7.07
C GLY A 36 -10.33 6.23 -8.30
N SER A 37 -9.48 6.75 -9.18
CA SER A 37 -9.92 7.26 -10.47
C SER A 37 -10.66 6.19 -11.26
N GLN A 38 -11.78 6.57 -11.89
CA GLN A 38 -12.50 5.74 -12.85
C GLN A 38 -12.12 6.10 -14.30
N GLU A 39 -11.45 7.23 -14.49
CA GLU A 39 -11.02 7.71 -15.80
C GLU A 39 -9.52 7.53 -15.94
N PHE A 40 -9.12 7.01 -17.11
CA PHE A 40 -7.72 6.98 -17.50
C PHE A 40 -7.22 8.41 -17.69
N THR A 41 -6.26 8.84 -16.87
CA THR A 41 -5.55 10.09 -17.08
C THR A 41 -4.13 9.76 -17.52
N LYS A 42 -3.68 10.33 -18.66
CA LYS A 42 -2.28 10.25 -19.08
C LYS A 42 -1.45 11.19 -18.22
N VAL A 43 -1.10 10.73 -17.03
CA VAL A 43 -0.21 11.41 -16.10
C VAL A 43 1.02 10.57 -15.82
N SER A 44 2.07 11.26 -15.43
CA SER A 44 3.39 10.75 -15.13
C SER A 44 3.54 10.15 -13.72
N PHE A 45 2.53 10.30 -12.88
CA PHE A 45 2.50 9.78 -11.51
C PHE A 45 1.39 8.73 -11.39
N PRO A 46 1.49 7.79 -10.43
CA PRO A 46 0.53 6.73 -10.32
C PRO A 46 -0.79 7.30 -9.86
N VAL A 47 -1.79 7.13 -10.72
CA VAL A 47 -3.17 7.27 -10.33
C VAL A 47 -3.60 5.97 -9.66
N ARG A 48 -4.25 6.07 -8.50
CA ARG A 48 -4.88 4.92 -7.87
C ARG A 48 -6.19 4.65 -8.59
N TYR A 49 -6.39 3.43 -9.05
CA TYR A 49 -7.58 2.99 -9.78
C TYR A 49 -8.32 1.90 -9.00
N GLY A 50 -9.63 1.82 -9.22
CA GLY A 50 -10.48 0.80 -8.61
C GLY A 50 -10.74 1.04 -7.13
N ARG A 51 -11.22 -0.01 -6.43
CA ARG A 51 -11.56 0.06 -5.00
C ARG A 51 -10.45 -0.52 -4.13
N PHE A 52 -10.16 0.18 -3.04
CA PHE A 52 -9.11 -0.20 -2.09
C PHE A 52 -9.43 0.31 -0.69
N SER A 53 -8.70 -0.20 0.30
CA SER A 53 -8.75 0.29 1.67
C SER A 53 -7.37 0.74 2.11
N GLU A 54 -7.31 1.66 3.06
CA GLU A 54 -6.07 2.24 3.54
C GLU A 54 -5.96 2.17 5.06
N ILE A 55 -4.75 1.90 5.55
CA ILE A 55 -4.38 2.08 6.94
C ILE A 55 -3.26 3.10 6.99
N THR A 56 -3.52 4.22 7.64
CA THR A 56 -2.59 5.32 7.86
C THR A 56 -2.03 5.24 9.28
N THR A 57 -0.73 5.41 9.41
CA THR A 57 -0.02 5.68 10.67
C THR A 57 0.62 7.07 10.61
N SER A 58 1.35 7.46 11.67
CA SER A 58 2.18 8.68 11.66
C SER A 58 3.16 8.69 10.48
N ASP A 59 3.79 7.56 10.22
CA ASP A 59 4.97 7.48 9.36
C ASP A 59 4.68 6.87 8.00
N TYR A 60 3.59 6.13 7.84
CA TYR A 60 3.31 5.35 6.63
C TYR A 60 1.83 5.33 6.25
N LEU A 61 1.58 5.16 4.96
CA LEU A 61 0.31 4.78 4.37
C LEU A 61 0.44 3.36 3.80
N PHE A 62 -0.44 2.46 4.23
CA PHE A 62 -0.55 1.09 3.73
C PHE A 62 -1.85 0.97 2.92
N GLN A 63 -1.75 0.55 1.67
CA GLN A 63 -2.91 0.34 0.81
C GLN A 63 -3.15 -1.15 0.56
N PHE A 64 -4.41 -1.56 0.61
CA PHE A 64 -4.86 -2.94 0.48
C PHE A 64 -5.89 -3.09 -0.63
N ASN A 65 -5.84 -4.22 -1.33
CA ASN A 65 -6.92 -4.59 -2.26
C ASN A 65 -8.15 -5.14 -1.53
N LEU A 66 -9.18 -5.49 -2.29
CA LEU A 66 -10.43 -6.05 -1.74
C LEU A 66 -10.23 -7.38 -0.99
N ASN A 67 -9.20 -8.15 -1.37
CA ASN A 67 -8.83 -9.40 -0.71
C ASN A 67 -8.04 -9.19 0.58
N GLY A 68 -7.72 -7.94 0.95
CA GLY A 68 -6.89 -7.61 2.10
C GLY A 68 -5.39 -7.82 1.88
N GLU A 69 -4.95 -8.02 0.64
CA GLU A 69 -3.53 -8.11 0.31
C GLU A 69 -2.93 -6.71 0.25
N ILE A 70 -1.75 -6.54 0.83
CA ILE A 70 -1.01 -5.28 0.72
C ILE A 70 -0.57 -5.05 -0.73
N LYS A 71 -0.84 -3.84 -1.23
CA LYS A 71 -0.43 -3.38 -2.56
C LYS A 71 0.66 -2.34 -2.51
N TYR A 72 0.58 -1.39 -1.57
CA TYR A 72 1.52 -0.28 -1.51
C TYR A 72 1.90 0.08 -0.07
N ILE A 73 3.14 0.51 0.09
CA ILE A 73 3.63 1.24 1.27
C ILE A 73 4.20 2.56 0.77
N GLN A 74 3.74 3.66 1.38
CA GLN A 74 4.26 5.00 1.10
C GLN A 74 4.67 5.63 2.43
N GLY A 75 5.90 6.14 2.51
CA GLY A 75 6.34 6.87 3.69
C GLY A 75 5.81 8.30 3.70
N ARG A 76 5.60 8.81 4.92
CA ARG A 76 5.00 10.11 5.21
C ARG A 76 5.87 10.96 6.15
N GLY A 77 6.85 10.34 6.81
CA GLY A 77 7.79 11.01 7.71
C GLY A 77 9.08 11.43 6.99
N GLY A 78 9.88 12.27 7.67
CA GLY A 78 11.11 12.86 7.10
C GLY A 78 12.24 11.86 6.76
N ASN A 79 12.14 10.61 7.23
CA ASN A 79 13.09 9.55 6.91
C ASN A 79 12.77 8.82 5.60
N TRP A 80 11.62 9.11 4.96
CA TRP A 80 11.29 8.55 3.66
C TRP A 80 11.88 9.42 2.54
N PRO A 81 12.53 8.85 1.50
CA PRO A 81 13.33 9.63 0.57
C PRO A 81 12.55 10.75 -0.13
N HIS A 82 11.32 10.49 -0.57
CA HIS A 82 10.42 11.52 -1.07
C HIS A 82 8.95 11.10 -0.96
N LEU A 83 8.04 12.05 -0.70
CA LEU A 83 6.60 11.77 -0.48
C LEU A 83 5.90 11.09 -1.67
N VAL A 84 6.48 11.20 -2.87
CA VAL A 84 5.92 10.60 -4.09
C VAL A 84 6.55 9.24 -4.42
N GLU A 85 7.45 8.73 -3.60
CA GLU A 85 8.05 7.40 -3.79
C GLU A 85 7.26 6.36 -2.99
N TRP A 86 7.18 5.14 -3.50
CA TRP A 86 6.45 4.05 -2.84
C TRP A 86 7.08 2.69 -3.11
N LEU A 87 6.81 1.77 -2.19
CA LEU A 87 6.91 0.34 -2.43
C LEU A 87 5.60 -0.17 -3.01
N LYS A 88 5.69 -1.00 -4.04
CA LYS A 88 4.56 -1.71 -4.62
C LYS A 88 4.83 -3.21 -4.52
N ARG A 89 3.86 -3.96 -4.03
CA ARG A 89 3.88 -5.42 -4.10
C ARG A 89 3.22 -5.88 -5.39
N THR A 90 3.88 -6.80 -6.10
CA THR A 90 3.35 -7.40 -7.34
C THR A 90 2.41 -8.56 -7.01
N VAL A 91 1.70 -9.05 -8.04
CA VAL A 91 0.91 -10.28 -7.93
C VAL A 91 1.79 -11.51 -7.74
N GLY A 92 3.05 -11.47 -8.20
CA GLY A 92 4.08 -12.49 -8.00
C GLY A 92 4.82 -12.34 -6.67
N ASN A 93 4.22 -11.69 -5.66
CA ASN A 93 4.79 -11.49 -4.33
C ASN A 93 6.12 -10.70 -4.25
N ASP A 94 6.61 -10.13 -5.34
CA ASP A 94 7.81 -9.28 -5.31
C ASP A 94 7.51 -7.88 -4.80
N TRP A 95 8.52 -7.24 -4.21
CA TRP A 95 8.50 -5.81 -3.92
C TRP A 95 9.28 -5.03 -4.97
N ILE A 96 8.69 -3.92 -5.42
CA ILE A 96 9.33 -2.95 -6.31
C ILE A 96 9.30 -1.60 -5.64
N TYR A 97 10.46 -0.98 -5.50
CA TYR A 97 10.59 0.41 -5.07
C TYR A 97 10.50 1.33 -6.28
N TYR A 98 9.58 2.28 -6.28
CA TYR A 98 9.46 3.27 -7.35
C TYR A 98 10.12 4.56 -6.89
N SER A 99 11.36 4.76 -7.36
CA SER A 99 12.13 5.98 -7.13
C SER A 99 11.68 7.07 -8.10
N ALA A 100 11.50 8.29 -7.62
CA ALA A 100 11.24 9.44 -8.47
C ALA A 100 12.55 10.00 -9.07
N GLY A 101 13.69 9.60 -8.50
CA GLY A 101 15.01 10.07 -8.92
C GLY A 101 15.11 11.60 -8.90
N ASP A 102 15.90 12.14 -9.82
CA ASP A 102 15.99 13.58 -10.06
C ASP A 102 14.88 14.12 -11.00
N TYR A 103 13.85 13.31 -11.29
CA TYR A 103 12.75 13.52 -12.26
C TYR A 103 13.18 13.81 -13.71
N LYS A 104 14.09 14.75 -13.91
CA LYS A 104 14.60 15.20 -15.20
C LYS A 104 15.50 14.15 -15.84
N GLY A 105 16.43 13.57 -15.10
CA GLY A 105 17.32 12.53 -15.62
C GLY A 105 16.56 11.28 -16.01
N ILE A 106 15.65 10.80 -15.16
CA ILE A 106 14.84 9.60 -15.47
C ILE A 106 13.98 9.83 -16.73
N TYR A 107 13.35 10.99 -16.86
CA TYR A 107 12.55 11.30 -18.05
C TYR A 107 13.41 11.48 -19.31
N ASP A 108 14.53 12.19 -19.21
CA ASP A 108 15.42 12.45 -20.34
C ASP A 108 16.04 11.14 -20.88
N TYR A 109 16.31 10.14 -20.02
CA TYR A 109 16.87 8.85 -20.44
C TYR A 109 15.81 7.80 -20.84
N PHE A 110 14.66 7.75 -20.16
CA PHE A 110 13.70 6.64 -20.30
C PHE A 110 12.31 7.07 -20.79
N GLY A 111 12.03 8.38 -20.84
CA GLY A 111 10.68 8.90 -21.12
C GLY A 111 9.67 8.64 -20.00
N GLU A 112 10.14 8.12 -18.87
CA GLU A 112 9.35 7.76 -17.68
C GLU A 112 9.69 8.70 -16.53
N TYR A 113 8.81 8.80 -15.53
CA TYR A 113 9.01 9.69 -14.37
C TYR A 113 9.35 8.94 -13.09
N TYR A 114 9.36 7.61 -13.14
CA TYR A 114 9.73 6.75 -12.04
C TYR A 114 10.63 5.62 -12.52
N SER A 115 11.67 5.33 -11.74
CA SER A 115 12.53 4.17 -11.96
C SER A 115 12.08 3.01 -11.07
N PRO A 116 11.68 1.86 -11.63
CA PRO A 116 11.40 0.67 -10.85
C PRO A 116 12.71 0.01 -10.40
N CYS A 117 12.94 -0.02 -9.10
CA CYS A 117 14.04 -0.74 -8.47
C CYS A 117 13.49 -2.07 -7.92
N LEU A 118 14.00 -3.18 -8.43
CA LEU A 118 13.56 -4.54 -8.07
C LEU A 118 14.27 -5.00 -6.80
N SER A 119 13.61 -5.84 -6.00
CA SER A 119 14.23 -6.44 -4.80
C SER A 119 15.26 -7.54 -5.11
N TYR A 120 15.53 -7.81 -6.39
CA TYR A 120 16.47 -8.82 -6.86
C TYR A 120 17.39 -8.25 -7.96
N PRO A 121 18.64 -8.72 -8.07
CA PRO A 121 19.66 -8.07 -8.89
C PRO A 121 19.57 -8.38 -10.39
N SER A 122 18.91 -9.47 -10.80
CA SER A 122 19.00 -10.00 -12.17
C SER A 122 18.49 -9.05 -13.27
N ASN A 123 17.63 -8.09 -12.92
CA ASN A 123 17.03 -7.14 -13.87
C ASN A 123 17.12 -5.68 -13.38
N ALA A 124 18.08 -5.37 -12.50
CA ALA A 124 18.26 -4.00 -12.01
C ALA A 124 18.72 -3.08 -13.16
N ILE A 125 17.94 -2.04 -13.46
CA ILE A 125 18.23 -1.08 -14.54
C ILE A 125 19.30 -0.05 -14.10
N ILE A 126 19.26 0.34 -12.82
CA ILE A 126 20.16 1.33 -12.21
C ILE A 126 20.80 0.68 -10.98
N GLY A 127 22.10 0.93 -10.77
CA GLY A 127 22.92 0.26 -9.74
C GLY A 127 22.62 0.63 -8.29
N ASP A 128 21.62 1.46 -8.02
CA ASP A 128 21.17 1.76 -6.66
C ASP A 128 20.28 0.63 -6.14
N ASP A 129 20.50 0.22 -4.89
CA ASP A 129 19.68 -0.76 -4.17
C ASP A 129 18.92 -0.07 -3.03
N PRO A 130 17.69 0.44 -3.27
CA PRO A 130 16.86 1.03 -2.23
C PRO A 130 16.52 0.05 -1.11
N PHE A 131 16.54 -1.27 -1.35
CA PHE A 131 16.22 -2.27 -0.33
C PHE A 131 17.33 -2.41 0.72
N SER A 132 18.55 -1.97 0.41
CA SER A 132 19.63 -1.81 1.39
C SER A 132 19.45 -0.60 2.31
N SER A 133 18.55 0.35 1.96
CA SER A 133 18.37 1.59 2.72
C SER A 133 17.60 1.39 4.03
N ASP A 134 17.92 2.20 5.04
CA ASP A 134 17.20 2.22 6.31
C ASP A 134 15.72 2.60 6.13
N ALA A 135 15.40 3.45 5.15
CA ALA A 135 14.04 3.89 4.88
C ALA A 135 13.15 2.73 4.44
N VAL A 136 13.58 1.96 3.44
CA VAL A 136 12.83 0.79 2.94
C VAL A 136 12.77 -0.30 4.01
N ASN A 137 13.88 -0.58 4.70
CA ASN A 137 13.90 -1.56 5.78
C ASN A 137 12.96 -1.17 6.94
N SER A 138 12.87 0.12 7.27
CA SER A 138 11.94 0.64 8.29
C SER A 138 10.48 0.50 7.85
N ALA A 139 10.17 0.74 6.57
CA ALA A 139 8.84 0.54 6.03
C ALA A 139 8.41 -0.93 6.08
N MET A 140 9.29 -1.87 5.71
CA MET A 140 9.03 -3.30 5.79
C MET A 140 8.82 -3.78 7.24
N LYS A 141 9.65 -3.31 8.17
CA LYS A 141 9.48 -3.59 9.61
C LYS A 141 8.16 -3.02 10.14
N SER A 142 7.80 -1.81 9.73
CA SER A 142 6.55 -1.15 10.10
C SER A 142 5.33 -1.93 9.59
N TRP A 143 5.41 -2.47 8.37
CA TRP A 143 4.38 -3.37 7.84
C TRP A 143 4.19 -4.62 8.71
N GLN A 144 5.27 -5.33 9.04
CA GLN A 144 5.17 -6.51 9.91
C GLN A 144 4.61 -6.17 11.29
N GLY A 145 5.06 -5.07 11.89
CA GLY A 145 4.53 -4.56 13.16
C GLY A 145 3.05 -4.17 13.09
N LEU A 146 2.60 -3.60 11.96
CA LEU A 146 1.19 -3.27 11.76
C LEU A 146 0.32 -4.54 11.76
N ARG A 147 0.76 -5.63 11.12
CA ARG A 147 0.00 -6.89 11.09
C ARG A 147 -0.23 -7.45 12.49
N VAL A 148 0.80 -7.42 13.35
CA VAL A 148 0.70 -7.84 14.75
C VAL A 148 -0.35 -7.00 15.49
N LYS A 149 -0.26 -5.67 15.38
CA LYS A 149 -1.23 -4.75 15.99
C LYS A 149 -2.66 -4.98 15.50
N ILE A 150 -2.84 -5.23 14.20
CA ILE A 150 -4.15 -5.54 13.63
C ILE A 150 -4.70 -6.83 14.25
N ASN A 151 -3.88 -7.87 14.37
CA ASN A 151 -4.30 -9.14 14.94
C ASN A 151 -4.80 -8.98 16.40
N GLU A 152 -4.13 -8.15 17.19
CA GLU A 152 -4.53 -7.81 18.56
C GLU A 152 -5.85 -7.01 18.62
N LEU A 153 -6.15 -6.21 17.61
CA LEU A 153 -7.37 -5.39 17.55
C LEU A 153 -8.63 -6.20 17.20
N ILE A 154 -8.51 -7.24 16.37
CA ILE A 154 -9.65 -8.01 15.81
C ILE A 154 -10.66 -8.49 16.86
N PRO A 155 -10.27 -9.09 18.01
CA PRO A 155 -11.22 -9.61 19.00
C PRO A 155 -12.18 -8.53 19.54
N GLY A 156 -11.72 -7.29 19.65
CA GLY A 156 -12.50 -6.14 20.15
C GLY A 156 -13.28 -5.37 19.07
N MET A 157 -13.22 -5.79 17.81
CA MET A 157 -13.90 -5.10 16.71
C MET A 157 -15.36 -5.50 16.59
N LYS A 158 -16.24 -4.48 16.59
CA LYS A 158 -17.69 -4.61 16.47
C LYS A 158 -18.21 -4.41 15.03
N PRO A 159 -17.75 -3.38 14.28
CA PRO A 159 -18.23 -3.20 12.91
C PRO A 159 -17.80 -4.40 12.06
N LYS A 160 -18.77 -5.10 11.48
CA LYS A 160 -18.52 -6.34 10.72
C LYS A 160 -17.60 -6.09 9.52
N GLY A 161 -17.87 -5.05 8.73
CA GLY A 161 -17.04 -4.71 7.57
C GLY A 161 -15.57 -4.46 7.92
N LEU A 162 -15.32 -3.67 8.97
CA LEU A 162 -13.97 -3.44 9.49
C LEU A 162 -13.33 -4.74 10.00
N LYS A 163 -14.05 -5.54 10.79
CA LYS A 163 -13.52 -6.81 11.32
C LYS A 163 -13.16 -7.77 10.19
N ASP A 164 -14.02 -7.90 9.18
CA ASP A 164 -13.81 -8.76 8.03
C ASP A 164 -12.60 -8.29 7.21
N PHE A 165 -12.46 -6.98 6.99
CA PHE A 165 -11.30 -6.39 6.34
C PHE A 165 -9.98 -6.67 7.08
N LEU A 166 -9.92 -6.39 8.38
CA LEU A 166 -8.75 -6.65 9.20
C LEU A 166 -8.40 -8.14 9.27
N THR A 167 -9.41 -9.00 9.34
CA THR A 167 -9.22 -10.46 9.30
C THR A 167 -8.61 -10.91 7.96
N ARG A 168 -9.06 -10.34 6.84
CA ARG A 168 -8.44 -10.62 5.52
C ARG A 168 -6.98 -10.18 5.47
N ILE A 169 -6.63 -9.04 6.05
CA ILE A 169 -5.23 -8.59 6.13
C ILE A 169 -4.36 -9.60 6.87
N VAL A 170 -4.80 -10.05 8.05
CA VAL A 170 -4.00 -10.99 8.85
C VAL A 170 -3.84 -12.33 8.15
N LYS A 171 -4.88 -12.81 7.46
CA LYS A 171 -4.85 -14.07 6.70
C LYS A 171 -3.90 -14.06 5.50
N ASN A 172 -3.59 -12.89 4.93
CA ASN A 172 -2.60 -12.77 3.86
C ASN A 172 -1.21 -12.57 4.48
N ASP A 173 -0.71 -13.60 5.16
CA ASP A 173 0.68 -13.66 5.63
C ASP A 173 1.65 -14.03 4.51
N GLU A 174 2.96 -13.97 4.80
CA GLU A 174 3.99 -14.24 3.80
C GLU A 174 3.87 -15.65 3.19
N GLU A 175 3.43 -16.65 3.95
CA GLU A 175 3.24 -18.01 3.47
C GLU A 175 2.05 -18.10 2.50
N ALA A 176 0.89 -17.57 2.89
CA ALA A 176 -0.29 -17.53 2.03
C ALA A 176 -0.04 -16.73 0.74
N LEU A 177 0.72 -15.65 0.86
CA LEU A 177 1.12 -14.80 -0.24
C LEU A 177 2.13 -15.48 -1.18
N SER A 178 3.07 -16.26 -0.64
CA SER A 178 4.02 -17.07 -1.41
C SER A 178 3.30 -18.19 -2.16
N LEU A 179 2.44 -18.94 -1.47
CA LEU A 179 1.67 -20.03 -2.08
C LEU A 179 0.83 -19.54 -3.26
N ARG A 180 0.22 -18.35 -3.12
CA ARG A 180 -0.55 -17.75 -4.21
C ARG A 180 0.33 -17.32 -5.39
N SER A 181 1.55 -16.88 -5.13
CA SER A 181 2.53 -16.59 -6.16
C SER A 181 2.92 -17.85 -6.93
N ASP A 182 3.17 -18.95 -6.21
CA ASP A 182 3.51 -20.24 -6.82
C ASP A 182 2.37 -20.73 -7.72
N GLN A 183 1.14 -20.64 -7.23
CA GLN A 183 -0.05 -20.95 -8.03
C GLN A 183 -0.17 -20.10 -9.29
N LEU A 184 0.17 -18.80 -9.22
CA LEU A 184 0.17 -17.93 -10.39
C LEU A 184 1.22 -18.38 -11.40
N HIS A 185 2.44 -18.69 -10.96
CA HIS A 185 3.50 -19.17 -11.84
C HIS A 185 3.21 -20.52 -12.48
N ASP A 186 2.44 -21.38 -11.80
CA ASP A 186 2.02 -22.66 -12.36
C ASP A 186 0.93 -22.53 -13.44
N LEU A 187 0.20 -21.40 -13.50
CA LEU A 187 -0.75 -21.12 -14.60
C LEU A 187 -0.03 -20.72 -15.89
N ASP A 188 1.20 -20.20 -15.79
CA ASP A 188 2.00 -19.75 -16.93
C ASP A 188 2.94 -20.87 -17.48
N ARG A 189 2.83 -22.09 -16.94
CA ARG A 189 3.56 -23.30 -17.38
C ARG A 189 2.69 -24.22 -18.22
#